data_AF-A0A2A8BST9-F1
#
_entry.id   AF-A0A2A8BST9-F1
#
_cell.length_a   1.000
_cell.length_b   1.000
_cell.length_c   1.000
_cell.angle_alpha   90.00
_cell.angle_beta   90.00
_cell.angle_gamma   90.00
#
_symmetry.space_group_name_H-M   'P 1'
#
loop_
_entity.id
_entity.type
_entity.pdbx_description
1 polymer ?
#
loop_
_entity_poly.entity_id
_entity_poly.type
_entity_poly.pdbx_seq_one_letter_code
_entity_poly.pdbx_strand_id
1 'polypeptide(L)'
;MSNRITQEQIDEIVEQTHFVADTYFDKVTVVLAKLPCGFVITEASGAVDKANYDEQIGIEICKQRIINKIWELEGYHLSKNLQQS
;
A
#
# COMPACT_ATOMS: atom_id res chain seq x y z
N MET A 1 -3.92 23.18 -13.77
CA MET A 1 -3.89 21.88 -13.08
C MET A 1 -2.74 21.90 -12.09
N SER A 2 -2.91 21.33 -10.89
CA SER A 2 -1.79 21.14 -9.96
C SER A 2 -0.78 20.15 -10.59
N ASN A 3 0.52 20.44 -10.48
CA ASN A 3 1.61 19.59 -10.98
C ASN A 3 2.33 18.83 -9.86
N ARG A 4 1.66 18.65 -8.71
CA ARG A 4 2.17 17.94 -7.55
C ARG A 4 1.09 17.07 -6.92
N ILE A 5 1.52 15.97 -6.31
CA ILE A 5 0.75 15.16 -5.37
C ILE A 5 1.08 15.64 -3.96
N THR A 6 0.08 15.79 -3.10
CA THR A 6 0.26 16.23 -1.71
C THR A 6 0.05 15.09 -0.73
N GLN A 7 0.58 15.27 0.49
CA GLN A 7 0.40 14.28 1.57
C GLN A 7 -1.08 14.10 1.89
N GLU A 8 -1.86 15.17 1.92
CA GLU A 8 -3.29 15.12 2.22
C GLU A 8 -4.06 14.26 1.21
N GLN A 9 -3.68 14.30 -0.08
CA GLN A 9 -4.30 13.45 -1.10
C GLN A 9 -4.00 11.96 -0.87
N ILE A 10 -2.78 11.66 -0.43
CA ILE A 10 -2.37 10.28 -0.13
C ILE A 10 -3.06 9.80 1.13
N ASP A 11 -3.14 10.64 2.16
CA ASP A 11 -3.83 10.34 3.41
C ASP A 11 -5.32 10.05 3.15
N GLU A 12 -5.99 10.84 2.30
CA GLU A 12 -7.38 10.61 1.90
C GLU A 12 -7.56 9.27 1.17
N ILE A 13 -6.65 8.91 0.25
CA ILE A 13 -6.69 7.61 -0.42
C ILE A 13 -6.52 6.48 0.60
N VAL A 14 -5.57 6.61 1.52
CA VAL A 14 -5.26 5.60 2.54
C VAL A 14 -6.42 5.44 3.52
N GLU A 15 -7.05 6.54 3.96
CA GLU A 15 -8.22 6.52 4.84
C GLU A 15 -9.40 5.76 4.22
N GLN A 16 -9.59 5.92 2.91
CA GLN A 16 -10.66 5.23 2.15
C GLN A 16 -10.24 3.84 1.64
N THR A 17 -9.00 3.41 1.91
CA THR A 17 -8.50 2.09 1.46
C THR A 17 -8.98 0.99 2.40
N HIS A 18 -9.53 -0.08 1.82
CA HIS A 18 -9.89 -1.27 2.57
C HIS A 18 -8.70 -2.24 2.65
N PHE A 19 -8.17 -2.44 3.86
CA PHE A 19 -7.07 -3.37 4.13
C PHE A 19 -7.60 -4.70 4.66
N VAL A 20 -7.05 -5.79 4.13
CA VAL A 20 -7.22 -7.16 4.64
C VAL A 20 -5.84 -7.76 4.83
N ALA A 21 -5.63 -8.47 5.93
CA ALA A 21 -4.38 -9.15 6.21
C ALA A 21 -4.65 -10.60 6.58
N ASP A 22 -3.77 -11.50 6.13
CA ASP A 22 -3.78 -12.92 6.49
C ASP A 22 -2.36 -13.40 6.75
N THR A 23 -2.23 -14.40 7.63
CA THR A 23 -0.98 -15.07 7.94
C THR A 23 -0.91 -16.44 7.24
N TYR A 24 0.18 -16.68 6.51
CA TYR A 24 0.47 -17.92 5.79
C TYR A 24 1.73 -18.58 6.33
N PHE A 25 1.76 -19.92 6.29
CA PHE A 25 2.90 -20.74 6.73
C PHE A 25 3.43 -20.38 8.13
N ASP A 26 2.53 -19.94 9.02
CA ASP A 26 2.76 -19.49 10.38
C ASP A 26 3.70 -18.28 10.56
N LYS A 27 4.21 -17.68 9.48
CA LYS A 27 5.26 -16.65 9.58
C LYS A 27 5.30 -15.63 8.44
N VAL A 28 4.34 -15.68 7.52
CA VAL A 28 4.26 -14.80 6.35
C VAL A 28 2.96 -14.02 6.39
N THR A 29 3.05 -12.71 6.69
CA THR A 29 1.91 -11.81 6.58
C THR A 29 1.74 -11.39 5.13
N VAL A 30 0.52 -11.46 4.60
CA VAL A 30 0.14 -10.89 3.31
C VAL A 30 -0.94 -9.85 3.57
N VAL A 31 -0.78 -8.66 3.00
CA VAL A 31 -1.74 -7.56 3.12
C VAL A 31 -2.24 -7.18 1.73
N LEU A 32 -3.56 -7.16 1.59
CA LEU A 32 -4.29 -6.66 0.43
C LEU A 32 -4.86 -5.29 0.76
N ALA A 33 -4.63 -4.31 -0.12
CA ALA A 33 -5.17 -2.97 -0.01
C ALA A 33 -6.02 -2.67 -1.26
N LYS A 34 -7.33 -2.60 -1.08
CA LYS A 34 -8.26 -2.18 -2.14
C LYS A 34 -8.46 -0.67 -2.05
N LEU A 35 -7.87 0.05 -3.00
CA LEU A 35 -7.97 1.50 -3.10
C LEU A 35 -9.39 1.94 -3.49
N PRO A 36 -9.77 3.22 -3.29
CA PRO A 36 -11.09 3.75 -3.64
C PRO A 36 -11.44 3.59 -5.13
N CYS A 37 -10.42 3.64 -6.00
CA CYS A 37 -10.57 3.41 -7.44
C CYS A 37 -10.82 1.93 -7.82
N GLY A 38 -10.81 1.02 -6.84
CA GLY A 38 -10.98 -0.42 -7.02
C GLY A 38 -9.71 -1.18 -7.36
N PHE A 39 -8.58 -0.50 -7.59
CA PHE A 39 -7.28 -1.13 -7.78
C PHE A 39 -6.81 -1.81 -6.49
N VAL A 40 -6.19 -2.98 -6.61
CA VAL A 40 -5.73 -3.77 -5.45
C VAL A 40 -4.21 -3.85 -5.46
N ILE A 41 -3.60 -3.42 -4.35
CA ILE A 41 -2.17 -3.59 -4.09
C ILE A 41 -2.00 -4.76 -3.12
N THR A 42 -1.04 -5.63 -3.40
CA THR A 42 -0.68 -6.76 -2.54
C THR A 42 0.76 -6.60 -2.08
N GLU A 43 0.99 -6.72 -0.78
CA GLU A 43 2.32 -6.76 -0.18
C GLU A 43 2.44 -7.94 0.77
N ALA A 44 3.68 -8.39 1.00
CA ALA A 44 3.95 -9.48 1.92
C ALA A 44 5.24 -9.28 2.71
N SER A 45 5.26 -9.79 3.94
CA SER A 45 6.42 -9.81 4.82
C SER A 45 6.56 -11.19 5.47
N GLY A 46 7.71 -11.82 5.31
CA GLY A 46 8.02 -13.12 5.90
C GLY A 46 9.10 -13.02 6.98
N ALA A 47 8.87 -13.65 8.12
CA ALA A 47 9.91 -13.88 9.13
C ALA A 47 10.73 -15.13 8.78
N VAL A 48 12.02 -15.11 9.13
CA VAL A 48 12.92 -16.26 8.94
C VAL A 48 12.52 -17.40 9.89
N ASP A 49 12.34 -17.07 11.16
CA ASP A 49 11.95 -17.98 12.24
C ASP A 49 10.53 -17.63 12.75
N LYS A 50 9.69 -18.64 12.93
CA LYS A 50 8.34 -18.52 13.51
C LYS A 50 8.39 -18.00 14.95
N ALA A 51 9.43 -18.33 15.71
CA ALA A 51 9.56 -17.87 17.10
C ALA A 51 9.70 -16.34 17.21
N ASN A 52 10.18 -15.69 16.14
CA ASN A 52 10.35 -14.24 16.05
C ASN A 52 9.26 -13.57 15.18
N TYR A 53 8.21 -14.31 14.80
CA TYR A 53 7.13 -13.76 13.99
C TYR A 53 6.23 -12.87 14.84
N ASP A 54 5.95 -11.68 14.31
CA ASP A 54 4.97 -10.74 14.84
C ASP A 54 4.10 -10.24 13.68
N GLU A 55 2.82 -10.60 13.72
CA GLU A 55 1.85 -10.25 12.69
C GLU A 55 1.65 -8.74 12.58
N GLN A 56 1.64 -8.01 13.70
CA GLN A 56 1.43 -6.56 13.69
C GLN A 56 2.61 -5.86 13.02
N ILE A 57 3.85 -6.27 13.35
CA ILE A 57 5.04 -5.76 12.66
C ILE A 57 4.96 -6.05 11.16
N GLY A 58 4.55 -7.26 10.76
CA GLY A 58 4.37 -7.62 9.36
C GLY A 58 3.34 -6.76 8.64
N ILE A 59 2.18 -6.54 9.26
CA ILE A 59 1.11 -5.68 8.74
C ILE A 59 1.62 -4.25 8.53
N GLU A 60 2.30 -3.66 9.52
CA GLU A 60 2.77 -2.27 9.43
C GLU A 60 3.87 -2.10 8.35
N ILE A 61 4.77 -3.09 8.22
CA ILE A 61 5.74 -3.11 7.11
C ILE A 61 5.03 -3.13 5.75
N CYS A 62 4.01 -3.99 5.60
CA CYS A 62 3.26 -4.08 4.36
C CYS A 62 2.48 -2.79 4.07
N LYS A 63 1.80 -2.20 5.06
CA LYS A 63 1.10 -0.91 4.90
C LYS A 63 2.04 0.20 4.47
N GLN A 64 3.23 0.31 5.07
CA GLN A 64 4.20 1.33 4.67
C GLN A 64 4.62 1.18 3.19
N ARG A 65 4.84 -0.06 2.73
CA ARG A 65 5.16 -0.33 1.32
C ARG A 65 4.00 -0.01 0.39
N ILE A 66 2.77 -0.33 0.81
CA ILE A 66 1.54 0.02 0.08
C ILE A 66 1.43 1.55 -0.06
N ILE A 67 1.63 2.31 1.01
CA ILE A 67 1.60 3.79 0.97
C ILE A 67 2.65 4.32 -0.02
N ASN A 68 3.87 3.78 0.01
CA ASN A 68 4.90 4.15 -0.96
C ASN A 68 4.49 3.80 -2.40
N LYS A 69 3.77 2.69 -2.61
CA LYS A 69 3.24 2.31 -3.93
C LYS A 69 2.12 3.24 -4.38
N ILE A 70 1.25 3.71 -3.49
CA ILE A 70 0.23 4.71 -3.81
C ILE A 70 0.90 6.00 -4.29
N TRP A 71 1.93 6.49 -3.60
CA TRP A 71 2.72 7.65 -4.05
C TRP A 71 3.27 7.47 -5.47
N GLU A 72 3.86 6.31 -5.77
CA GLU A 72 4.39 6.00 -7.10
C GLU A 72 3.31 6.01 -8.18
N LEU A 73 2.15 5.39 -7.90
CA LEU A 73 1.04 5.28 -8.84
C LEU A 73 0.36 6.63 -9.09
N GLU A 74 0.15 7.44 -8.06
CA GLU A 74 -0.40 8.79 -8.20
C GLU A 74 0.56 9.70 -8.97
N GLY A 75 1.87 9.58 -8.73
CA GLY A 75 2.90 10.28 -9.51
C GLY A 75 2.87 9.89 -10.99
N TYR A 76 2.77 8.59 -11.28
CA TYR A 76 2.61 8.09 -12.65
C TYR A 76 1.34 8.62 -13.31
N HIS A 77 0.20 8.55 -12.61
CA HIS A 77 -1.09 9.02 -13.11
C HIS A 77 -1.05 10.51 -13.46
N LEU A 78 -0.51 11.34 -12.57
CA LEU A 78 -0.35 12.77 -12.80
C LEU A 78 0.57 13.06 -14.00
N SER A 79 1.73 12.38 -14.08
CA SER A 79 2.67 12.55 -15.18
C SER A 79 2.01 12.25 -16.53
N LYS A 80 1.25 11.15 -16.60
CA LYS A 80 0.50 10.77 -17.79
C LYS A 80 -0.55 11.82 -18.17
N ASN A 81 -1.33 12.32 -17.21
CA ASN A 81 -2.36 13.32 -17.47
C ASN A 81 -1.78 14.64 -18.00
N LEU A 82 -0.63 15.07 -17.46
CA LEU A 82 0.07 16.27 -17.92
C LEU A 82 0.65 16.15 -19.33
N GLN A 83 1.04 14.95 -19.77
CA GLN A 83 1.52 14.70 -21.14
C GLN A 83 0.38 14.53 -22.16
N GLN A 84 -0.83 14.21 -21.70
CA GLN A 84 -2.02 14.03 -22.54
C GLN A 84 -2.88 15.30 -22.66
N SER A 85 -2.45 16.38 -22.01
CA SER A 85 -3.06 17.73 -22.04
C SER A 85 -2.43 18.59 -23.13
#